data_AF-A0A3D2J0V9-F1
#
_entry.id   AF-A0A3D2J0V9-F1
#
_cell.length_a   1.000
_cell.length_b   1.000
_cell.length_c   1.000
_cell.angle_alpha   90.00
_cell.angle_beta   90.00
_cell.angle_gamma   90.00
#
_symmetry.space_group_name_H-M   'P 1'
#
loop_
_entity.id
_entity.type
_entity.pdbx_description
1 polymer ?
#
loop_
_entity_poly.entity_id
_entity_poly.type
_entity_poly.pdbx_seq_one_letter_code
_entity_poly.pdbx_strand_id
1 'polypeptide(L)'
;MSRRIVGIAMIAFAIIIVITSALFAFPSLATNAEVSTGIISPTPTPFATPAPFMAQPTTPPTPVLTPQGTPPTITASSAYLLDDDTDNVLVNINGEQPLPMASTTKIMTALIAIQTADLNMLVTVHQDAINEVIDNGGSSALLVKGDQIRLQDLLYGL
;
A
#
# COMPACT_ATOMS: atom_id res chain seq x y z
N MET A 1 -13.12 -39.43 -31.06
CA MET A 1 -12.77 -38.05 -30.68
C MET A 1 -13.89 -37.30 -29.94
N SER A 2 -15.16 -37.69 -30.07
CA SER A 2 -16.35 -36.92 -29.68
C SER A 2 -16.67 -36.87 -28.17
N ARG A 3 -16.29 -37.88 -27.36
CA ARG A 3 -16.62 -37.92 -25.92
C ARG A 3 -15.83 -36.94 -25.05
N ARG A 4 -14.58 -36.64 -25.42
CA ARG A 4 -13.71 -35.70 -24.66
C ARG A 4 -14.11 -34.24 -24.88
N ILE A 5 -14.56 -33.91 -26.09
CA ILE A 5 -15.01 -32.56 -26.46
C ILE A 5 -16.32 -32.22 -25.73
N VAL A 6 -17.25 -33.18 -25.64
CA VAL A 6 -18.51 -33.02 -24.89
C VAL A 6 -18.24 -32.81 -23.39
N GLY A 7 -17.27 -33.53 -22.81
CA GLY A 7 -16.89 -33.35 -21.40
C GLY A 7 -16.32 -31.95 -21.09
N ILE A 8 -15.44 -31.43 -21.95
CA ILE A 8 -14.85 -30.09 -21.79
C ILE A 8 -15.92 -29.00 -21.96
N ALA A 9 -16.83 -29.16 -22.93
CA ALA A 9 -17.93 -28.21 -23.15
C ALA A 9 -18.88 -28.12 -21.95
N MET A 10 -19.20 -29.26 -21.31
CA MET A 10 -20.06 -29.28 -20.11
C MET A 10 -19.38 -28.61 -18.90
N ILE A 11 -18.08 -28.80 -18.72
CA ILE A 11 -17.31 -28.15 -17.65
C ILE A 11 -17.24 -26.64 -17.88
N ALA A 12 -16.98 -26.19 -19.10
CA ALA A 12 -16.98 -24.76 -19.43
C ALA A 12 -18.35 -24.11 -19.19
N PHE A 13 -19.44 -24.80 -19.54
CA PHE A 13 -20.80 -24.32 -19.31
C PHE A 13 -21.14 -24.21 -17.81
N ALA A 14 -20.70 -25.17 -16.99
CA ALA A 14 -20.87 -25.11 -15.54
C ALA A 14 -20.12 -23.94 -14.91
N ILE A 15 -18.88 -23.66 -15.37
CA ILE A 15 -18.09 -22.53 -14.88
C ILE A 15 -18.75 -21.19 -15.23
N ILE A 16 -19.33 -21.07 -16.44
CA ILE A 16 -20.04 -19.85 -16.87
C ILE A 16 -21.29 -19.59 -16.01
N ILE A 17 -22.04 -20.64 -15.63
CA ILE A 17 -23.20 -20.52 -14.74
C ILE A 17 -22.79 -20.05 -13.33
N VAL A 18 -21.68 -20.57 -12.81
CA VAL A 18 -21.18 -20.17 -11.47
C VAL A 18 -20.72 -18.70 -11.48
N ILE A 19 -20.02 -18.26 -12.52
CA ILE A 19 -19.54 -16.86 -12.62
C ILE A 19 -20.72 -15.87 -12.78
N THR A 20 -21.75 -16.25 -13.54
CA THR A 20 -22.93 -15.38 -13.76
C THR A 20 -23.85 -15.26 -12.54
N SER A 21 -23.93 -16.29 -11.69
CA SER A 21 -24.70 -16.22 -10.44
C SER A 21 -24.06 -15.36 -9.36
N ALA A 22 -22.74 -15.16 -9.39
CA ALA A 22 -22.03 -14.30 -8.43
C ALA A 22 -22.20 -12.79 -8.68
N LEU A 23 -22.65 -12.37 -9.87
CA LEU A 23 -22.78 -10.96 -10.24
C LEU A 23 -24.16 -10.34 -9.93
N PHE A 24 -25.14 -11.14 -9.52
CA PHE A 24 -26.53 -10.70 -9.31
C PHE A 24 -26.98 -10.60 -7.84
N ALA A 25 -26.07 -10.79 -6.87
CA ALA A 25 -26.39 -10.87 -5.46
C ALA A 25 -26.04 -9.61 -4.64
N PHE A 26 -26.39 -8.41 -5.12
CA PHE A 26 -26.44 -7.21 -4.28
C PHE A 26 -27.60 -6.29 -4.68
N PRO A 27 -28.83 -6.51 -4.19
CA PRO A 27 -29.83 -5.46 -4.15
C PRO A 27 -29.52 -4.54 -2.96
N SER A 28 -29.27 -3.27 -3.27
CA SER A 28 -29.17 -2.17 -2.32
C SER A 28 -30.49 -2.00 -1.58
N LEU A 29 -30.50 -2.31 -0.29
CA LEU A 29 -31.66 -2.10 0.58
C LEU A 29 -31.62 -0.69 1.18
N ALA A 30 -31.87 0.31 0.33
CA ALA A 30 -32.27 1.64 0.79
C ALA A 30 -33.79 1.64 0.94
N THR A 31 -34.28 1.15 2.07
CA THR A 31 -35.70 1.23 2.42
C THR A 31 -35.97 2.62 3.00
N ASN A 32 -36.68 3.44 2.24
CA ASN A 32 -37.32 4.66 2.73
C ASN A 32 -38.42 4.26 3.72
N ALA A 33 -38.14 4.34 5.01
CA ALA A 33 -39.16 4.26 6.04
C ALA A 33 -39.59 5.69 6.42
N GLU A 34 -40.57 6.23 5.69
CA GLU A 34 -41.38 7.31 6.22
C GLU A 34 -42.36 6.72 7.24
N VAL A 35 -42.06 6.91 8.53
CA VAL A 35 -43.03 6.67 9.61
C VAL A 35 -43.44 8.02 10.18
N SER A 36 -44.59 8.47 9.69
CA SER A 36 -45.44 9.46 10.34
C SER A 36 -46.05 8.87 11.60
N THR A 37 -45.88 9.52 12.77
CA THR A 37 -46.90 9.62 13.84
C THR A 37 -46.35 10.38 15.07
N GLY A 38 -47.09 11.39 15.52
CA GLY A 38 -47.10 11.85 16.91
C GLY A 38 -46.27 13.10 17.24
N ILE A 39 -46.85 14.29 17.07
CA ILE A 39 -46.29 15.54 17.60
C ILE A 39 -46.56 15.56 19.12
N ILE A 40 -45.58 15.16 19.91
CA ILE A 40 -45.43 15.62 21.29
C ILE A 40 -44.42 16.78 21.26
N SER A 41 -44.86 18.00 21.57
CA SER A 41 -43.92 19.11 21.78
C SER A 41 -43.13 18.85 23.07
N PRO A 42 -41.80 18.61 23.01
CA PRO A 42 -41.00 18.55 24.22
C PRO A 42 -40.98 19.93 24.87
N THR A 43 -41.08 19.97 26.19
CA THR A 43 -40.78 21.18 26.98
C THR A 43 -39.33 21.60 26.64
N PRO A 44 -39.05 22.86 26.26
CA PRO A 44 -37.69 23.27 25.95
C PRO A 44 -36.85 23.15 27.23
N THR A 45 -35.98 22.15 27.26
CA THR A 45 -34.88 22.07 28.23
C THR A 45 -34.07 23.36 28.08
N PRO A 46 -33.77 24.10 29.17
CA PRO A 46 -32.95 25.30 29.06
C PRO A 46 -31.65 24.94 28.36
N PHE A 47 -31.37 25.63 27.24
CA PHE A 47 -30.08 25.52 26.56
C PHE A 47 -29.01 25.86 27.58
N ALA A 48 -28.06 24.93 27.80
CA ALA A 48 -26.88 25.23 28.57
C ALA A 48 -26.23 26.47 27.96
N THR A 49 -26.01 27.51 28.76
CA THR A 49 -25.21 28.67 28.35
C THR A 49 -23.88 28.12 27.82
N PRO A 50 -23.49 28.37 26.56
CA PRO A 50 -22.20 27.94 26.08
C PRO A 50 -21.15 28.54 27.01
N ALA A 51 -20.34 27.69 27.64
CA ALA A 51 -19.16 28.15 28.33
C ALA A 51 -18.38 29.08 27.37
N PRO A 52 -17.77 30.17 27.86
CA PRO A 52 -16.94 31.00 27.00
C PRO A 52 -15.97 30.08 26.25
N PHE A 53 -15.90 30.24 24.93
CA PHE A 53 -14.96 29.50 24.10
C PHE A 53 -13.57 29.85 24.64
N MET A 54 -13.04 29.02 25.55
CA MET A 54 -11.67 29.19 26.01
C MET A 54 -10.84 28.98 24.76
N ALA A 55 -10.14 30.02 24.31
CA ALA A 55 -9.27 29.94 23.15
C ALA A 55 -8.39 28.70 23.34
N GLN A 56 -8.59 27.70 22.49
CA GLN A 56 -7.76 26.50 22.52
C GLN A 56 -6.32 26.98 22.31
N PRO A 57 -5.35 26.55 23.14
CA PRO A 57 -3.96 26.94 22.94
C PRO A 57 -3.58 26.59 21.51
N THR A 58 -3.33 27.62 20.69
CA THR A 58 -2.86 27.46 19.33
C THR A 58 -1.46 26.90 19.44
N THR A 59 -1.28 25.63 19.09
CA THR A 59 0.06 25.08 18.88
C THR A 59 0.78 25.99 17.87
N PRO A 60 2.00 26.48 18.17
CA PRO A 60 2.78 27.21 17.18
C PRO A 60 2.86 26.41 15.88
N PRO A 61 2.76 27.07 14.70
CA PRO A 61 2.94 26.36 13.45
C PRO A 61 4.32 25.71 13.42
N THR A 62 4.40 24.44 13.02
CA THR A 62 5.68 23.77 12.76
C THR A 62 6.45 24.59 11.72
N PRO A 63 7.70 24.97 11.99
CA PRO A 63 8.50 25.71 11.02
C PRO A 63 8.72 24.84 9.77
N VAL A 64 8.37 25.37 8.60
CA VAL A 64 8.55 24.68 7.32
C VAL A 64 9.88 25.09 6.70
N LEU A 65 10.68 24.11 6.27
CA LEU A 65 11.92 24.42 5.55
C LEU A 65 11.58 25.12 4.23
N THR A 66 12.10 26.34 4.06
CA THR A 66 11.90 27.12 2.82
C THR A 66 13.21 27.13 2.03
N PRO A 67 13.27 26.56 0.82
CA PRO A 67 14.46 26.59 -0.02
C PRO A 67 14.89 28.04 -0.28
N GLN A 68 16.19 28.33 -0.10
CA GLN A 68 16.77 29.64 -0.39
C GLN A 68 17.87 29.50 -1.45
N GLY A 69 17.89 30.41 -2.41
CA GLY A 69 18.86 30.40 -3.50
C GLY A 69 18.53 29.40 -4.62
N THR A 70 19.54 29.12 -5.46
CA THR A 70 19.41 28.18 -6.58
C THR A 70 19.83 26.78 -6.12
N PRO A 71 19.05 25.72 -6.44
CA PRO A 71 19.46 24.34 -6.17
C PRO A 71 20.84 24.02 -6.77
N PRO A 72 21.62 23.11 -6.15
CA PRO A 72 22.90 22.69 -6.70
C PRO A 72 22.71 22.03 -8.07
N THR A 73 23.63 22.29 -8.99
CA THR A 73 23.67 21.60 -10.27
C THR A 73 24.03 20.13 -10.04
N ILE A 74 23.16 19.24 -10.49
CA ILE A 74 23.35 17.78 -10.44
C ILE A 74 23.41 17.21 -11.85
N THR A 75 24.00 16.02 -11.98
CA THR A 75 24.09 15.28 -13.26
C THR A 75 22.96 14.27 -13.44
N ALA A 76 22.13 14.06 -12.41
CA ALA A 76 21.02 13.12 -12.46
C ALA A 76 19.89 13.62 -13.37
N SER A 77 19.22 12.70 -14.07
CA SER A 77 18.07 13.02 -14.93
C SER A 77 16.83 13.45 -14.14
N SER A 78 16.68 12.93 -12.91
CA SER A 78 15.62 13.29 -11.96
C SER A 78 16.17 13.35 -10.53
N ALA A 79 15.57 14.22 -9.71
CA ALA A 79 15.81 14.31 -8.27
C ALA A 79 14.58 14.87 -7.55
N TYR A 80 14.36 14.42 -6.33
CA TYR A 80 13.28 14.89 -5.46
C TYR A 80 13.81 14.98 -4.03
N LEU A 81 13.58 16.12 -3.36
CA LEU A 81 13.93 16.32 -1.97
C LEU A 81 12.69 16.80 -1.21
N LEU A 82 12.30 16.03 -0.20
CA LEU A 82 11.13 16.25 0.63
C LEU A 82 11.58 16.55 2.07
N ASP A 83 10.95 17.52 2.70
CA ASP A 83 10.94 17.67 4.15
C ASP A 83 9.92 16.69 4.75
N ASP A 84 10.39 15.62 5.37
CA ASP A 84 9.56 14.53 5.92
C ASP A 84 8.67 14.99 7.09
N ASP A 85 9.05 16.06 7.80
CA ASP A 85 8.27 16.58 8.92
C ASP A 85 7.03 17.36 8.45
N THR A 86 7.10 17.99 7.27
CA THR A 86 6.07 18.92 6.77
C THR A 86 5.52 18.57 5.39
N ASP A 87 5.97 17.47 4.79
CA ASP A 87 5.74 17.10 3.39
C ASP A 87 6.08 18.22 2.38
N ASN A 88 6.98 19.14 2.74
CA ASN A 88 7.30 20.26 1.86
C ASN A 88 8.37 19.87 0.85
N VAL A 89 8.09 20.08 -0.43
CA VAL A 89 9.03 19.75 -1.51
C VAL A 89 10.08 20.85 -1.62
N LEU A 90 11.33 20.50 -1.31
CA LEU A 90 12.46 21.42 -1.32
C LEU A 90 13.14 21.51 -2.68
N VAL A 91 13.19 20.38 -3.40
CA VAL A 91 13.73 20.28 -4.77
C VAL A 91 12.85 19.32 -5.56
N ASN A 92 12.48 19.70 -6.78
CA ASN A 92 11.82 18.82 -7.73
C ASN A 92 12.42 19.02 -9.13
N ILE A 93 13.13 18.01 -9.61
CA ILE A 93 13.68 17.93 -10.95
C ILE A 93 13.12 16.64 -11.55
N ASN A 94 12.09 16.75 -12.40
CA ASN A 94 11.43 15.58 -13.02
C ASN A 94 11.07 14.47 -12.02
N GLY A 95 10.69 14.81 -10.78
CA GLY A 95 10.54 13.84 -9.69
C GLY A 95 9.40 12.84 -9.89
N GLU A 96 8.37 13.23 -10.62
CA GLU A 96 7.21 12.38 -10.95
C GLU A 96 7.39 11.60 -12.26
N GLN A 97 8.55 11.73 -12.92
CA GLN A 97 8.81 11.03 -14.17
C GLN A 97 9.08 9.54 -13.90
N PRO A 98 8.35 8.61 -14.54
CA PRO A 98 8.65 7.18 -14.41
C PRO A 98 10.03 6.84 -14.98
N LEU A 99 10.88 6.20 -14.16
CA LEU A 99 12.23 5.79 -14.52
C LEU A 99 12.52 4.36 -14.02
N PRO A 100 13.44 3.62 -14.66
CA PRO A 100 13.92 2.35 -14.12
C PRO A 100 14.53 2.53 -12.73
N MET A 101 13.98 1.82 -11.74
CA MET A 101 14.35 1.97 -10.33
C MET A 101 15.60 1.17 -9.94
N ALA A 102 15.95 0.14 -10.72
CA ALA A 102 17.01 -0.81 -10.37
C ALA A 102 16.83 -1.32 -8.92
N SER A 103 17.90 -1.34 -8.11
CA SER A 103 17.87 -1.86 -6.75
C SER A 103 17.03 -1.04 -5.75
N THR A 104 16.58 0.19 -6.04
CA THR A 104 15.67 0.89 -5.12
C THR A 104 14.30 0.22 -5.00
N THR A 105 13.95 -0.66 -5.96
CA THR A 105 12.82 -1.60 -5.86
C THR A 105 12.80 -2.37 -4.53
N LYS A 106 13.98 -2.66 -3.97
CA LYS A 106 14.13 -3.42 -2.72
C LYS A 106 13.54 -2.70 -1.50
N ILE A 107 13.34 -1.37 -1.55
CA ILE A 107 12.64 -0.62 -0.50
C ILE A 107 11.22 -1.17 -0.31
N MET A 108 10.48 -1.40 -1.41
CA MET A 108 9.13 -1.97 -1.35
C MET A 108 9.16 -3.44 -0.92
N THR A 109 10.13 -4.22 -1.41
CA THR A 109 10.31 -5.62 -0.98
C THR A 109 10.52 -5.71 0.54
N ALA A 110 11.39 -4.87 1.09
CA ALA A 110 11.66 -4.83 2.53
C ALA A 110 10.41 -4.39 3.31
N LEU A 111 9.69 -3.36 2.86
CA LEU A 111 8.47 -2.88 3.50
C LEU A 111 7.41 -4.00 3.59
N ILE A 112 7.14 -4.68 2.48
CA ILE A 112 6.16 -5.79 2.44
C ILE A 112 6.60 -6.92 3.37
N ALA A 113 7.88 -7.33 3.32
CA ALA A 113 8.39 -8.40 4.18
C ALA A 113 8.24 -8.05 5.67
N ILE A 114 8.60 -6.82 6.07
CA ILE A 114 8.49 -6.35 7.45
C ILE A 114 7.02 -6.31 7.92
N GLN A 115 6.09 -5.91 7.04
CA GLN A 115 4.68 -5.79 7.40
C GLN A 115 3.95 -7.13 7.46
N THR A 116 4.39 -8.13 6.70
CA THR A 116 3.58 -9.33 6.45
C THR A 116 4.16 -10.63 6.98
N ALA A 117 5.47 -10.67 7.30
CA ALA A 117 6.15 -11.89 7.73
C ALA A 117 6.73 -11.78 9.14
N ASP A 118 6.98 -12.94 9.76
CA ASP A 118 7.71 -13.01 11.03
C ASP A 118 9.21 -12.86 10.76
N LEU A 119 9.80 -11.75 11.23
CA LEU A 119 11.22 -11.47 11.04
C LEU A 119 12.15 -12.54 11.64
N ASN A 120 11.68 -13.30 12.62
CA ASN A 120 12.45 -14.37 13.25
C ASN A 120 12.38 -15.70 12.48
N MET A 121 11.53 -15.82 11.46
CA MET A 121 11.36 -17.06 10.71
C MET A 121 12.66 -17.42 9.98
N LEU A 122 12.98 -18.71 9.94
CA LEU A 122 14.07 -19.22 9.11
C LEU A 122 13.60 -19.38 7.67
N VAL A 123 14.29 -18.72 6.76
CA VAL A 123 14.13 -18.86 5.32
C VAL A 123 15.19 -19.83 4.82
N THR A 124 14.76 -20.86 4.11
CA THR A 124 15.67 -21.81 3.46
C THR A 124 16.03 -21.31 2.08
N VAL A 125 17.32 -21.20 1.77
CA VAL A 125 17.79 -20.81 0.44
C VAL A 125 17.62 -21.98 -0.53
N HIS A 126 16.75 -21.79 -1.52
CA HIS A 126 16.50 -22.77 -2.57
C HIS A 126 17.39 -22.52 -3.80
N GLN A 127 17.53 -23.53 -4.66
CA GLN A 127 18.43 -23.46 -5.81
C GLN A 127 17.96 -22.44 -6.86
N ASP A 128 16.66 -22.23 -6.98
CA ASP A 128 16.06 -21.23 -7.86
C ASP A 128 16.49 -19.80 -7.49
N ALA A 129 16.58 -19.47 -6.20
CA ALA A 129 17.10 -18.18 -5.75
C ALA A 129 18.57 -17.97 -6.17
N ILE A 130 19.39 -19.03 -6.13
CA ILE A 130 20.78 -18.98 -6.59
C ILE A 130 20.85 -18.80 -8.11
N ASN A 131 20.02 -19.54 -8.85
CA ASN A 131 19.97 -19.46 -10.31
C ASN A 131 19.54 -18.07 -10.76
N GLU A 132 18.54 -17.47 -10.11
CA GLU A 132 18.06 -16.12 -10.42
C GLU A 132 19.20 -15.09 -10.36
N VAL A 133 20.06 -15.17 -9.34
CA VAL A 133 21.20 -14.26 -9.21
C VAL A 133 22.24 -14.50 -10.30
N ILE A 134 22.54 -15.75 -10.64
CA ILE A 134 23.53 -16.10 -11.67
C ILE A 134 23.03 -15.69 -13.07
N ASP A 135 21.80 -16.08 -13.41
CA ASP A 135 21.21 -15.89 -14.74
C ASP A 135 20.99 -14.41 -15.07
N ASN A 136 20.76 -13.58 -14.05
CA ASN A 136 20.54 -12.14 -14.20
C ASN A 136 21.76 -11.28 -13.81
N GLY A 137 22.91 -11.88 -13.47
CA GLY A 137 24.11 -11.15 -13.07
C GLY A 137 23.91 -10.27 -11.83
N GLY A 138 23.08 -10.71 -10.89
CA GLY A 138 22.76 -9.99 -9.66
C GLY A 138 23.91 -9.92 -8.67
N SER A 139 23.89 -8.92 -7.81
CA SER A 139 24.74 -8.90 -6.61
C SER A 139 24.31 -9.98 -5.63
N SER A 140 25.26 -10.58 -4.91
CA SER A 140 25.02 -11.72 -4.03
C SER A 140 25.74 -11.59 -2.70
N ALA A 141 25.09 -12.07 -1.64
CA ALA A 141 25.70 -12.32 -0.34
C ALA A 141 26.41 -13.69 -0.25
N LEU A 142 26.60 -14.37 -1.39
CA LEU A 142 27.27 -15.68 -1.49
C LEU A 142 26.58 -16.80 -0.70
N LEU A 143 25.25 -16.71 -0.58
CA LEU A 143 24.43 -17.77 0.02
C LEU A 143 24.51 -19.05 -0.81
N VAL A 144 24.38 -20.19 -0.15
CA VAL A 144 24.36 -21.51 -0.79
C VAL A 144 23.05 -22.25 -0.51
N LYS A 145 22.72 -23.20 -1.38
CA LYS A 145 21.50 -24.01 -1.24
C LYS A 145 21.48 -24.72 0.11
N GLY A 146 20.36 -24.58 0.81
CA GLY A 146 20.12 -25.20 2.11
C GLY A 146 20.52 -24.34 3.30
N ASP A 147 21.12 -23.17 3.07
CA ASP A 147 21.30 -22.17 4.14
C ASP A 147 19.95 -21.84 4.77
N GLN A 148 19.94 -21.73 6.09
CA GLN A 148 18.78 -21.32 6.87
C GLN A 148 19.12 -20.04 7.61
N ILE A 149 18.55 -18.93 7.14
CA ILE A 149 18.86 -17.59 7.66
C ILE A 149 17.57 -16.95 8.15
N ARG A 150 17.64 -16.19 9.24
CA ARG A 150 16.47 -15.44 9.71
C ARG A 150 16.08 -14.40 8.67
N LEU A 151 14.79 -14.20 8.45
CA LEU A 151 14.31 -13.18 7.52
C LEU A 151 14.90 -11.80 7.81
N GLN A 152 15.03 -11.40 9.08
CA GLN A 152 15.69 -10.15 9.46
C GLN A 152 17.11 -10.00 8.86
N ASP A 153 17.92 -11.05 8.87
CA ASP A 153 19.32 -10.99 8.46
C ASP A 153 19.41 -10.95 6.93
N LEU A 154 18.49 -11.63 6.25
CA LEU A 154 18.32 -11.50 4.79
C LEU A 154 17.93 -10.08 4.39
N LEU A 155 17.07 -9.40 5.16
CA LEU A 155 16.68 -8.01 4.88
C LEU A 155 17.83 -7.03 5.06
N TYR A 156 18.78 -7.28 5.97
CA TYR A 156 20.00 -6.49 6.08
C TYR A 156 20.94 -6.66 4.88
N GLY A 157 20.95 -7.85 4.27
CA GLY A 157 21.78 -8.15 3.09
C GLY A 157 21.09 -7.95 1.74
N LEU A 158 19.84 -7.50 1.73
CA LEU A 158 18.97 -7.40 0.55
C LEU A 158 19.49 -6.38 -0.48
#